data_AF-A0A5J4QAG9-F1
#
_entry.id   AF-A0A5J4QAG9-F1
#
_cell.length_a   1.000
_cell.length_b   1.000
_cell.length_c   1.000
_cell.angle_alpha   90.00
_cell.angle_beta   90.00
_cell.angle_gamma   90.00
#
_symmetry.space_group_name_H-M   'P 1'
#
loop_
_entity.id
_entity.type
_entity.pdbx_description
1 polymer ?
#
loop_
_entity_poly.entity_id
_entity_poly.type
_entity_poly.pdbx_seq_one_letter_code
_entity_poly.pdbx_strand_id
1 'polypeptide(L)'
;MNDAGYYLIDLIYIPFMKKRISYLLLCSLFVLFGCDTKDGTNEYNLVPQPNRIVPQKGRFVLNDKVNVVIPADSPEVETIANEFITRLQLTAGLTLTQAENANSSTIKFDVAEGFPKEGYKLSVTSGGITITASEPNGFFYAVQTIYQLLPAEVYGKETAKHADWFVPAVEIEDAPR
;
A
#
# COMPACT_ATOMS: atom_id res chain seq x y z
N MET A 1 19.40 94.93 -14.03
CA MET A 1 17.95 94.72 -14.21
C MET A 1 17.66 93.38 -13.55
N ASN A 2 17.52 93.32 -12.22
CA ASN A 2 16.46 93.96 -11.41
C ASN A 2 15.10 93.69 -12.06
N ASP A 3 14.08 93.17 -11.41
CA ASP A 3 13.83 92.87 -9.99
C ASP A 3 12.46 92.17 -9.94
N ALA A 4 12.02 91.86 -8.71
CA ALA A 4 10.69 91.39 -8.29
C ALA A 4 10.57 89.86 -8.28
N GLY A 5 10.61 89.18 -7.12
CA GLY A 5 9.93 89.50 -5.86
C GLY A 5 8.69 88.60 -5.77
N TYR A 6 8.29 87.98 -4.66
CA TYR A 6 8.64 88.12 -3.26
C TYR A 6 7.94 86.99 -2.47
N TYR A 7 8.55 86.62 -1.34
CA TYR A 7 7.95 86.20 -0.06
C TYR A 7 7.22 84.85 0.16
N LEU A 8 7.74 84.19 1.22
CA LEU A 8 7.06 83.42 2.27
C LEU A 8 6.54 82.03 1.82
N ILE A 9 6.92 80.93 2.45
CA ILE A 9 6.68 80.61 3.86
C ILE A 9 7.72 79.58 4.34
N ASP A 10 8.46 79.91 5.40
CA ASP A 10 9.05 78.92 6.31
C ASP A 10 7.90 78.32 7.15
N LEU A 11 7.70 76.99 7.10
CA LEU A 11 7.15 76.30 8.27
C LEU A 11 7.62 74.84 8.32
N ILE A 12 8.43 74.61 9.35
CA ILE A 12 8.88 73.35 9.93
C ILE A 12 7.78 72.29 9.99
N TYR A 13 8.07 71.09 9.49
CA TYR A 13 7.46 69.85 10.00
C TYR A 13 8.51 68.73 10.04
N ILE A 14 9.03 68.47 11.23
CA ILE A 14 9.75 67.24 11.64
C ILE A 14 8.65 66.35 12.24
N PRO A 15 8.52 65.04 11.87
CA PRO A 15 9.15 64.04 12.74
C PRO A 15 9.55 62.69 12.12
N PHE A 16 10.50 62.08 12.82
CA PHE A 16 10.52 60.67 13.22
C PHE A 16 10.78 59.55 12.21
N MET A 17 11.97 58.96 12.36
CA MET A 17 12.18 57.54 12.67
C MET A 17 11.11 56.53 12.19
N LYS A 18 11.52 55.57 11.35
CA LYS A 18 11.95 54.24 11.85
C LYS A 18 12.53 53.36 10.74
N LYS A 19 13.79 52.99 10.97
CA LYS A 19 14.44 51.76 10.51
C LYS A 19 13.48 50.56 10.44
N ARG A 20 13.70 49.73 9.42
CA ARG A 20 13.42 48.28 9.33
C ARG A 20 11.98 47.86 9.06
N ILE A 21 11.56 47.91 7.80
CA ILE A 21 10.57 46.95 7.27
C ILE A 21 11.00 46.64 5.82
N SER A 22 11.93 45.70 5.63
CA SER A 22 12.21 45.17 4.28
C SER A 22 12.89 43.80 4.34
N TYR A 23 12.35 42.86 5.13
CA TYR A 23 12.76 41.44 5.12
C TYR A 23 11.60 40.52 5.55
N LEU A 24 10.39 40.75 5.04
CA LEU A 24 9.23 39.89 5.35
C LEU A 24 8.64 39.16 4.12
N LEU A 25 9.29 39.25 2.95
CA LEU A 25 8.79 38.64 1.71
C LEU A 25 9.66 37.49 1.16
N LEU A 26 10.67 37.02 1.90
CA LEU A 26 11.58 35.95 1.45
C LEU A 26 11.50 34.64 2.29
N CYS A 27 10.40 34.43 3.01
CA CYS A 27 10.15 33.17 3.75
C CYS A 27 8.88 32.43 3.32
N SER A 28 8.14 32.90 2.30
CA SER A 28 6.82 32.36 1.94
C SER A 28 6.85 31.19 0.95
N LEU A 29 8.00 30.74 0.47
CA LEU A 29 8.09 29.73 -0.59
C LEU A 29 8.94 28.51 -0.17
N PHE A 30 8.59 27.90 0.97
CA PHE A 30 9.20 26.64 1.41
C PHE A 30 8.20 25.70 2.09
N VAL A 31 6.93 25.73 1.69
CA VAL A 31 5.89 24.85 2.27
C VAL A 31 5.04 24.24 1.18
N LEU A 32 5.61 23.40 0.31
CA LEU A 32 4.84 22.47 -0.53
C LEU A 32 5.65 21.21 -0.85
N PHE A 33 6.09 20.46 0.16
CA PHE A 33 6.42 19.04 -0.01
C PHE A 33 6.07 18.27 1.27
N GLY A 34 4.77 18.22 1.56
CA GLY A 34 4.21 17.20 2.44
C GLY A 34 3.56 16.14 1.56
N CYS A 35 4.32 15.15 1.11
CA CYS A 35 3.73 13.91 0.61
C CYS A 35 3.27 13.15 1.87
N ASP A 36 2.01 13.33 2.24
CA ASP A 36 1.41 12.63 3.37
C ASP A 36 1.06 11.20 2.91
N THR A 37 2.08 10.35 2.79
CA THR A 37 1.84 8.91 2.73
C THR A 37 1.40 8.51 4.12
N LYS A 38 0.10 8.20 4.28
CA LYS A 38 -0.45 7.52 5.45
C LYS A 38 0.20 6.12 5.58
N ASP A 39 1.46 6.08 6.00
CA ASP A 39 2.12 4.88 6.49
C ASP A 39 1.62 4.65 7.92
N GLY A 40 0.35 4.25 8.00
CA GLY A 40 -0.16 3.60 9.21
C GLY A 40 0.66 2.34 9.45
N THR A 41 0.96 2.06 10.72
CA THR A 41 1.52 0.77 11.12
C THR A 41 0.56 -0.33 10.69
N ASN A 42 1.03 -1.33 9.94
CA ASN A 42 0.23 -2.48 9.58
C ASN A 42 -0.20 -3.24 10.85
N GLU A 43 -1.49 -3.46 11.03
CA GLU A 43 -2.05 -4.31 12.07
C GLU A 43 -2.49 -5.65 11.49
N TYR A 44 -2.23 -6.74 12.21
CA TYR A 44 -2.50 -8.11 11.75
C TYR A 44 -3.41 -8.82 12.76
N ASN A 45 -4.71 -8.84 12.47
CA ASN A 45 -5.73 -9.46 13.33
C ASN A 45 -6.02 -10.89 12.86
N LEU A 46 -5.01 -11.77 12.93
CA LEU A 46 -5.10 -13.15 12.45
C LEU A 46 -5.59 -14.10 13.55
N VAL A 47 -6.59 -14.91 13.20
CA VAL A 47 -7.17 -15.94 14.07
C VAL A 47 -7.29 -17.25 13.28
N PRO A 48 -6.74 -18.38 13.79
CA PRO A 48 -5.85 -18.48 14.94
C PRO A 48 -4.53 -17.71 14.71
N GLN A 49 -3.76 -17.50 15.78
CA GLN A 49 -2.46 -16.82 15.66
C GLN A 49 -1.44 -17.73 14.98
N PRO A 50 -0.82 -17.30 13.86
CA PRO A 50 0.24 -18.03 13.20
C PRO A 50 1.43 -18.30 14.11
N ASN A 51 2.21 -19.33 13.78
CA ASN A 51 3.44 -19.65 14.51
C ASN A 51 4.48 -18.52 14.47
N ARG A 52 4.56 -17.76 13.36
CA ARG A 52 5.44 -16.60 13.24
C ARG A 52 4.84 -15.52 12.33
N ILE A 53 4.92 -14.27 12.79
CA ILE A 53 4.59 -13.06 12.01
C ILE A 53 5.76 -12.09 12.13
N VAL A 54 6.25 -11.56 11.00
CA VAL A 54 7.21 -10.47 10.95
C VAL A 54 6.60 -9.32 10.14
N PRO A 55 6.16 -8.23 10.80
CA PRO A 55 5.64 -7.04 10.13
C PRO A 55 6.63 -6.45 9.12
N GLN A 56 6.13 -6.00 7.97
CA GLN A 56 6.90 -5.26 6.97
C GLN A 56 6.23 -3.90 6.70
N LYS A 57 6.98 -2.99 6.07
CA LYS A 57 6.46 -1.68 5.65
C LYS A 57 5.75 -1.76 4.31
N GLY A 58 4.73 -0.94 4.15
CA GLY A 58 3.96 -0.83 2.91
C GLY A 58 2.86 -1.89 2.78
N ARG A 59 2.33 -2.02 1.57
CA ARG A 59 1.19 -2.88 1.24
C ARG A 59 1.21 -3.27 -0.23
N PHE A 60 0.65 -4.42 -0.54
CA PHE A 60 0.41 -4.85 -1.91
C PHE A 60 -0.99 -4.44 -2.36
N VAL A 61 -1.11 -3.61 -3.39
CA VAL A 61 -2.41 -3.13 -3.89
C VAL A 61 -2.95 -4.08 -4.96
N LEU A 62 -4.13 -4.63 -4.74
CA LEU A 62 -4.82 -5.47 -5.73
C LEU A 62 -5.50 -4.59 -6.78
N ASN A 63 -5.29 -4.92 -8.05
CA ASN A 63 -5.88 -4.24 -9.20
C ASN A 63 -5.84 -5.17 -10.43
N ASP A 64 -6.47 -4.76 -11.53
CA ASP A 64 -6.58 -5.58 -12.77
C ASP A 64 -5.25 -5.84 -13.49
N LYS A 65 -4.13 -5.25 -13.06
CA LYS A 65 -2.79 -5.53 -13.61
C LYS A 65 -2.07 -6.63 -12.85
N VAL A 66 -2.61 -7.07 -11.71
CA VAL A 66 -2.02 -8.15 -10.92
C VAL A 66 -2.16 -9.46 -11.70
N ASN A 67 -1.04 -10.16 -11.85
CA ASN A 67 -1.01 -11.47 -12.47
C ASN A 67 -0.89 -12.56 -11.40
N VAL A 68 -1.42 -13.75 -11.70
CA VAL A 68 -1.30 -14.92 -10.84
C VAL A 68 -0.42 -15.96 -11.55
N VAL A 69 0.66 -16.38 -10.87
CA VAL A 69 1.56 -17.41 -11.38
C VAL A 69 1.34 -18.67 -10.57
N ILE A 70 0.98 -19.74 -11.26
CA ILE A 70 0.66 -21.05 -10.69
C ILE A 70 1.70 -22.04 -11.21
N PRO A 71 2.23 -22.94 -10.37
CA PRO A 71 3.15 -23.98 -10.82
C PRO A 71 2.49 -24.88 -11.87
N ALA A 72 3.25 -25.26 -12.90
CA ALA A 72 2.80 -26.24 -13.88
C ALA A 72 2.49 -27.60 -13.21
N ASP A 73 1.63 -28.40 -13.86
CA ASP A 73 1.30 -29.76 -13.44
C ASP A 73 0.80 -29.89 -11.99
N SER A 74 0.10 -28.86 -11.48
CA SER A 74 -0.38 -28.79 -10.10
C SER A 74 -1.89 -28.49 -10.03
N PRO A 75 -2.77 -29.44 -10.44
CA PRO A 75 -4.20 -29.18 -10.63
C PRO A 75 -4.94 -28.78 -9.33
N GLU A 76 -4.53 -29.30 -8.18
CA GLU A 76 -5.11 -28.90 -6.89
C GLU A 76 -4.72 -27.46 -6.51
N VAL A 77 -3.48 -27.07 -6.76
CA VAL A 77 -3.00 -25.68 -6.52
C VAL A 77 -3.70 -24.72 -7.48
N GLU A 78 -3.89 -25.12 -8.74
CA GLU A 78 -4.65 -24.37 -9.73
C GLU A 78 -6.10 -24.15 -9.27
N THR A 79 -6.75 -25.19 -8.73
CA THR A 79 -8.11 -25.08 -8.19
C THR A 79 -8.18 -24.05 -7.06
N ILE A 80 -7.26 -24.12 -6.08
CA ILE A 80 -7.18 -23.18 -4.96
C ILE A 80 -6.97 -21.73 -5.46
N ALA A 81 -6.06 -21.54 -6.42
CA ALA A 81 -5.79 -20.23 -6.99
C ALA A 81 -7.01 -19.67 -7.75
N ASN A 82 -7.70 -20.52 -8.51
CA ASN A 82 -8.91 -20.13 -9.25
C ASN A 82 -10.08 -19.77 -8.33
N GLU A 83 -10.26 -20.48 -7.22
CA GLU A 83 -11.25 -20.11 -6.20
C GLU A 83 -10.94 -18.73 -5.60
N PHE A 84 -9.65 -18.45 -5.32
CA PHE A 84 -9.21 -17.15 -4.83
C PHE A 84 -9.44 -16.03 -5.85
N ILE A 85 -9.06 -16.24 -7.12
CA ILE A 85 -9.33 -15.30 -8.22
C ILE A 85 -10.83 -15.05 -8.35
N THR A 86 -11.64 -16.10 -8.36
CA THR A 86 -13.11 -16.00 -8.45
C THR A 86 -13.69 -15.19 -7.30
N ARG A 87 -13.18 -15.38 -6.08
CA ARG A 87 -13.61 -14.60 -4.91
C ARG A 87 -13.28 -13.12 -5.06
N LEU A 88 -12.09 -12.78 -5.53
CA LEU A 88 -11.68 -11.40 -5.78
C LEU A 88 -12.48 -10.77 -6.93
N GLN A 89 -12.80 -11.53 -7.97
CA GLN A 89 -13.68 -11.07 -9.04
C GLN A 89 -15.07 -10.73 -8.51
N LEU A 90 -15.65 -11.59 -7.68
CA LEU A 90 -16.97 -11.37 -7.09
C LEU A 90 -16.99 -10.13 -6.17
N THR A 91 -16.05 -10.05 -5.24
CA THR A 91 -16.11 -9.10 -4.12
C THR A 91 -15.37 -7.79 -4.40
N ALA A 92 -14.27 -7.82 -5.15
CA ALA A 92 -13.52 -6.63 -5.53
C ALA A 92 -13.86 -6.14 -6.94
N GLY A 93 -14.46 -6.99 -7.79
CA GLY A 93 -14.68 -6.67 -9.20
C GLY A 93 -13.40 -6.74 -10.05
N LEU A 94 -12.34 -7.34 -9.51
CA LEU A 94 -11.02 -7.39 -10.12
C LEU A 94 -10.89 -8.60 -11.05
N THR A 95 -10.34 -8.38 -12.24
CA THR A 95 -10.03 -9.46 -13.20
C THR A 95 -8.55 -9.75 -13.17
N LEU A 96 -8.16 -10.73 -12.35
CA LEU A 96 -6.77 -11.17 -12.29
C LEU A 96 -6.48 -12.18 -13.39
N THR A 97 -5.38 -11.97 -14.11
CA THR A 97 -4.97 -12.84 -15.22
C THR A 97 -3.91 -13.83 -14.77
N GLN A 98 -4.08 -15.11 -15.13
CA GLN A 98 -3.00 -16.08 -14.95
C GLN A 98 -1.85 -15.79 -15.95
N ALA A 99 -0.62 -16.00 -15.51
CA ALA A 99 0.59 -15.83 -16.32
C ALA A 99 1.59 -16.95 -16.04
N GLU A 100 2.41 -17.30 -17.02
CA GLU A 100 3.48 -18.30 -16.87
C GLU A 100 4.65 -17.78 -16.03
N ASN A 101 4.91 -16.47 -16.06
CA ASN A 101 6.08 -15.87 -15.43
C ASN A 101 5.69 -14.66 -14.56
N ALA A 102 6.43 -14.48 -13.47
CA ALA A 102 6.24 -13.34 -12.58
C ALA A 102 6.68 -12.03 -13.24
N ASN A 103 5.99 -10.95 -12.91
CA ASN A 103 6.33 -9.59 -13.29
C ASN A 103 6.31 -8.67 -12.06
N SER A 104 6.27 -7.35 -12.25
CA SER A 104 6.35 -6.37 -11.17
C SER A 104 5.16 -6.36 -10.19
N SER A 105 4.05 -7.05 -10.50
CA SER A 105 2.85 -7.10 -9.67
C SER A 105 2.21 -8.49 -9.75
N THR A 106 2.67 -9.40 -8.91
CA THR A 106 2.34 -10.83 -9.03
C THR A 106 1.91 -11.46 -7.71
N ILE A 107 0.93 -12.36 -7.79
CA ILE A 107 0.62 -13.35 -6.76
C ILE A 107 1.18 -14.68 -7.25
N LYS A 108 2.23 -15.18 -6.60
CA LYS A 108 2.94 -16.39 -6.99
C LYS A 108 2.64 -17.53 -6.02
N PHE A 109 2.21 -18.65 -6.54
CA PHE A 109 2.20 -19.94 -5.85
C PHE A 109 3.51 -20.64 -6.18
N ASP A 110 4.32 -20.97 -5.17
CA ASP A 110 5.67 -21.50 -5.32
C ASP A 110 5.80 -22.81 -4.55
N VAL A 111 6.03 -23.92 -5.25
CA VAL A 111 6.20 -25.23 -4.62
C VAL A 111 7.62 -25.37 -4.11
N ALA A 112 7.78 -25.66 -2.82
CA ALA A 112 9.08 -25.91 -2.21
C ALA A 112 9.00 -27.04 -1.19
N GLU A 113 10.04 -27.88 -1.15
CA GLU A 113 10.17 -28.95 -0.17
C GLU A 113 10.51 -28.43 1.24
N GLY A 114 10.41 -29.31 2.23
CA GLY A 114 10.80 -29.01 3.62
C GLY A 114 9.70 -28.35 4.48
N PHE A 115 8.50 -28.17 3.93
CA PHE A 115 7.33 -27.72 4.68
C PHE A 115 6.50 -28.93 5.18
N PRO A 116 5.90 -28.85 6.39
CA PRO A 116 4.83 -29.76 6.79
C PRO A 116 3.69 -29.75 5.76
N LYS A 117 2.88 -30.81 5.73
CA LYS A 117 1.73 -30.96 4.80
C LYS A 117 0.82 -29.72 4.73
N GLU A 118 0.55 -29.12 5.87
CA GLU A 118 -0.32 -27.94 6.00
C GLU A 118 0.50 -26.65 6.23
N GLY A 119 1.82 -26.76 6.19
CA GLY A 119 2.73 -25.66 6.46
C GLY A 119 2.91 -24.77 5.24
N TYR A 120 3.02 -23.47 5.49
CA TYR A 120 3.25 -22.49 4.43
C TYR A 120 4.12 -21.34 4.92
N LYS A 121 4.72 -20.64 3.96
CA LYS A 121 5.28 -19.30 4.12
C LYS A 121 4.51 -18.33 3.22
N LEU A 122 4.10 -17.20 3.77
CA LEU A 122 3.46 -16.11 3.05
C LEU A 122 4.35 -14.86 3.14
N SER A 123 4.82 -14.39 1.99
CA SER A 123 5.59 -13.15 1.84
C SER A 123 4.76 -12.12 1.08
N VAL A 124 4.46 -11.00 1.73
CA VAL A 124 3.75 -9.87 1.12
C VAL A 124 4.67 -8.66 1.09
N THR A 125 4.89 -8.13 -0.10
CA THR A 125 5.67 -6.91 -0.34
C THR A 125 4.87 -5.94 -1.20
N SER A 126 5.34 -4.71 -1.39
CA SER A 126 4.69 -3.78 -2.33
C SER A 126 4.70 -4.26 -3.79
N GLY A 127 5.59 -5.20 -4.15
CA GLY A 127 5.71 -5.74 -5.51
C GLY A 127 4.95 -7.06 -5.75
N GLY A 128 4.48 -7.72 -4.69
CA GLY A 128 3.82 -9.01 -4.87
C GLY A 128 3.53 -9.77 -3.59
N ILE A 129 2.77 -10.86 -3.78
CA ILE A 129 2.52 -11.89 -2.78
C ILE A 129 3.18 -13.17 -3.27
N THR A 130 3.98 -13.82 -2.43
CA THR A 130 4.49 -15.17 -2.69
C THR A 130 3.99 -16.11 -1.61
N ILE A 131 3.34 -17.18 -2.04
CA ILE A 131 2.89 -18.28 -1.19
C ILE A 131 3.81 -19.45 -1.48
N THR A 132 4.49 -19.96 -0.45
CA THR A 132 5.38 -21.10 -0.57
C THR A 132 4.89 -22.24 0.32
N ALA A 133 4.72 -23.43 -0.25
CA ALA A 133 4.31 -24.64 0.47
C ALA A 133 4.79 -25.91 -0.25
N SER A 134 4.78 -27.04 0.44
CA SER A 134 5.13 -28.36 -0.13
C SER A 134 3.93 -29.11 -0.71
N GLU A 135 2.74 -28.93 -0.14
CA GLU A 135 1.52 -29.64 -0.53
C GLU A 135 0.33 -28.66 -0.71
N PRO A 136 -0.72 -29.06 -1.47
CA PRO A 136 -1.91 -28.24 -1.70
C PRO A 136 -2.56 -27.68 -0.42
N ASN A 137 -2.54 -28.43 0.68
CA ASN A 137 -3.11 -27.97 1.96
C ASN A 137 -2.41 -26.70 2.48
N GLY A 138 -1.08 -26.60 2.36
CA GLY A 138 -0.35 -25.40 2.76
C GLY A 138 -0.77 -24.17 1.96
N PHE A 139 -0.95 -24.30 0.64
CA PHE A 139 -1.47 -23.22 -0.21
C PHE A 139 -2.89 -22.81 0.19
N PHE A 140 -3.76 -23.78 0.48
CA PHE A 140 -5.12 -23.52 0.94
C PHE A 140 -5.13 -22.67 2.22
N TYR A 141 -4.36 -23.06 3.25
CA TYR A 141 -4.30 -22.29 4.50
C TYR A 141 -3.65 -20.92 4.33
N ALA A 142 -2.65 -20.78 3.46
CA ALA A 142 -2.09 -19.48 3.12
C ALA A 142 -3.15 -18.54 2.51
N VAL A 143 -4.00 -19.05 1.62
CA VAL A 143 -5.12 -18.28 1.05
C VAL A 143 -6.13 -17.89 2.14
N GLN A 144 -6.42 -18.76 3.12
CA GLN A 144 -7.25 -18.39 4.27
C GLN A 144 -6.64 -17.25 5.09
N THR A 145 -5.32 -17.26 5.28
CA THR A 145 -4.60 -16.17 5.93
C THR A 145 -4.67 -14.88 5.12
N ILE A 146 -4.52 -14.95 3.79
CA ILE A 146 -4.68 -13.78 2.92
C ILE A 146 -6.08 -13.18 3.05
N TYR A 147 -7.14 -13.99 3.12
CA TYR A 147 -8.50 -13.47 3.33
C TYR A 147 -8.64 -12.66 4.62
N GLN A 148 -7.96 -13.05 5.69
CA GLN A 148 -7.98 -12.29 6.95
C GLN A 148 -7.14 -11.00 6.90
N LEU A 149 -6.19 -10.92 5.96
CA LEU A 149 -5.40 -9.71 5.72
C LEU A 149 -6.06 -8.74 4.73
N LEU A 150 -7.06 -9.20 3.98
CA LEU A 150 -7.85 -8.40 3.06
C LEU A 150 -8.93 -7.60 3.81
N PRO A 151 -9.52 -6.57 3.16
CA PRO A 151 -10.71 -5.91 3.70
C PRO A 151 -11.86 -6.93 3.90
N ALA A 152 -12.67 -6.72 4.94
CA ALA A 152 -13.72 -7.67 5.36
C ALA A 152 -14.77 -7.95 4.27
N GLU A 153 -14.90 -7.03 3.30
CA GLU A 153 -15.70 -7.14 2.10
C GLU A 153 -15.37 -8.37 1.25
N VAL A 154 -14.18 -8.98 1.41
CA VAL A 154 -13.82 -10.24 0.76
C VAL A 154 -14.75 -11.41 1.15
N TYR A 155 -15.40 -11.33 2.30
CA TYR A 155 -16.40 -12.32 2.74
C TYR A 155 -17.83 -11.98 2.27
N GLY A 156 -18.01 -10.84 1.60
CA GLY A 156 -19.28 -10.36 1.09
C GLY A 156 -19.84 -11.19 -0.07
N LYS A 157 -21.07 -10.84 -0.47
CA LYS A 157 -21.79 -11.47 -1.60
C LYS A 157 -21.89 -10.56 -2.83
N GLU A 158 -21.47 -9.31 -2.70
CA GLU A 158 -21.57 -8.27 -3.72
C GLU A 158 -20.23 -7.55 -3.87
N THR A 159 -20.06 -6.85 -4.98
CA THR A 159 -18.85 -6.10 -5.28
C THR A 159 -18.75 -4.82 -4.45
N ALA A 160 -17.70 -4.67 -3.66
CA ALA A 160 -17.38 -3.48 -2.89
C ALA A 160 -16.35 -2.60 -3.61
N LYS A 161 -16.83 -1.71 -4.49
CA LYS A 161 -15.98 -0.85 -5.34
C LYS A 161 -15.19 0.23 -4.58
N HIS A 162 -15.56 0.52 -3.34
CA HIS A 162 -14.97 1.59 -2.53
C HIS A 162 -14.14 1.08 -1.37
N ALA A 163 -14.00 -0.24 -1.22
CA ALA A 163 -13.10 -0.83 -0.23
C ALA A 163 -11.64 -0.67 -0.69
N ASP A 164 -10.74 -0.52 0.28
CA ASP A 164 -9.32 -0.44 0.02
C ASP A 164 -8.74 -1.86 -0.18
N TRP A 165 -8.75 -2.33 -1.43
CA TRP A 165 -8.25 -3.66 -1.80
C TRP A 165 -6.72 -3.72 -1.80
N PHE A 166 -6.14 -3.90 -0.61
CA PHE A 166 -4.72 -4.18 -0.44
C PHE A 166 -4.48 -5.25 0.62
N VAL A 167 -3.29 -5.84 0.61
CA VAL A 167 -2.78 -6.72 1.66
C VAL A 167 -1.59 -6.03 2.35
N PRO A 168 -1.58 -5.86 3.68
CA PRO A 168 -0.44 -5.27 4.39
C PRO A 168 0.82 -6.12 4.19
N ALA A 169 1.96 -5.48 3.97
CA ALA A 169 3.23 -6.18 3.78
C ALA A 169 3.62 -6.94 5.05
N VAL A 170 4.00 -8.21 4.94
CA VAL A 170 4.27 -9.10 6.08
C VAL A 170 5.01 -10.36 5.63
N GLU A 171 5.78 -10.96 6.54
CA GLU A 171 6.23 -12.36 6.41
C GLU A 171 5.53 -13.21 7.46
N ILE A 172 4.91 -14.31 7.04
CA ILE A 172 4.22 -15.26 7.93
C ILE A 172 4.75 -16.66 7.63
N GLU A 173 5.04 -17.42 8.68
CA GLU A 173 5.31 -18.85 8.60
C GLU A 173 4.35 -19.54 9.57
N ASP A 174 3.65 -20.54 9.08
CA ASP A 174 2.62 -21.21 9.86
C ASP A 174 2.46 -22.68 9.52
N ALA A 175 1.97 -23.44 10.49
CA ALA A 175 1.61 -24.85 10.40
C ALA A 175 0.80 -25.24 11.65
N PRO A 176 -0.02 -26.30 11.60
CA PRO A 176 -0.65 -26.86 12.79
C PRO A 176 0.37 -27.17 13.89
N ARG A 177 -0.02 -26.95 15.16
CA ARG A 177 0.79 -27.21 16.36
C ARG A 177 0.58 -28.62 16.89
#